data_AF-A0A1W9VQY4-F1
#
_entry.id   AF-A0A1W9VQY4-F1
#
_cell.length_a   1.000
_cell.length_b   1.000
_cell.length_c   1.000
_cell.angle_alpha   90.00
_cell.angle_beta   90.00
_cell.angle_gamma   90.00
#
_symmetry.space_group_name_H-M   'P 1'
#
loop_
_entity.id
_entity.type
_entity.pdbx_description
1 polymer ?
#
loop_
_entity_poly.entity_id
_entity_poly.type
_entity_poly.pdbx_seq_one_letter_code
_entity_poly.pdbx_strand_id
1 'polypeptide(L)'
;MGEGSWFNIRTFPLEFGDYTDGFMDNPFIIRLHEEVIETPKEPESIFEEIARKTNGDYSEEYDGDGAVDRIGEILDKYTGKDVDLALVVDTTISMKDDVEFIRKRLIPLVQEKIAGFKSVRIGVLLYRDYKESYLTRKFDFVDNFDKTQMILDSIKVSGGRDIPEAVFEALYAAQTTMDWQNSEKLIVQVGDAPPHPEPRGDITSQMVYDVSNQKGIAIFPIMLKDEKRSSVEKK
;
A
#
# COMPACT_ATOMS: atom_id res chain seq x y z
N MET A 1 27.56 -3.17 23.42
CA MET A 1 28.62 -2.14 23.38
C MET A 1 29.94 -2.82 23.71
N GLY A 2 30.77 -3.09 22.70
CA GLY A 2 32.10 -3.70 22.88
C GLY A 2 33.12 -2.66 23.32
N GLU A 3 34.18 -3.09 24.03
CA GLU A 3 35.19 -2.26 24.72
C GLU A 3 36.11 -1.42 23.80
N GLY A 4 35.70 -1.15 22.56
CA GLY A 4 36.51 -0.50 21.53
C GLY A 4 37.52 -1.46 20.90
N SER A 5 38.05 -1.08 19.74
CA SER A 5 39.13 -1.80 19.08
C SER A 5 40.45 -1.08 19.35
N TRP A 6 41.45 -1.84 19.80
CA TRP A 6 42.78 -1.32 20.05
C TRP A 6 43.58 -1.29 18.75
N PHE A 7 44.24 -0.17 18.49
CA PHE A 7 45.24 -0.08 17.45
C PHE A 7 46.46 0.67 17.95
N ASN A 8 47.66 0.24 17.55
CA ASN A 8 48.91 0.86 17.95
C ASN A 8 49.63 1.39 16.72
N ILE A 9 50.05 2.65 16.77
CA ILE A 9 50.92 3.24 15.76
C ILE A 9 52.35 3.23 16.31
N ARG A 10 53.22 2.50 15.63
CA ARG A 10 54.65 2.43 15.93
C ARG A 10 55.45 3.35 15.01
N THR A 11 56.34 4.14 15.60
CA THR A 11 57.25 5.03 14.86
C THR A 11 58.69 4.59 15.01
N PHE A 12 59.43 4.65 13.90
CA PHE A 12 60.84 4.26 13.81
C PHE A 12 61.68 5.48 13.42
N PRO A 13 62.88 5.64 13.99
CA PRO A 13 63.82 6.67 13.58
C PRO A 13 64.50 6.34 12.24
N LEU A 14 64.54 5.05 11.88
CA LEU A 14 65.10 4.55 10.63
C LEU A 14 64.00 4.27 9.60
N GLU A 15 64.36 4.40 8.32
CA GLU A 15 63.45 4.12 7.21
C GLU A 15 63.03 2.65 7.14
N PHE A 16 61.90 2.38 6.49
CA PHE A 16 61.37 1.03 6.23
C PHE A 16 60.98 0.21 7.47
N GLY A 17 60.82 0.84 8.63
CA GLY A 17 60.36 0.15 9.84
C GLY A 17 61.43 -0.76 10.43
N ASP A 18 62.67 -0.29 10.48
CA ASP A 18 63.83 -1.02 10.99
C ASP A 18 63.85 -1.06 12.53
N TYR A 19 63.96 -2.27 13.09
CA TYR A 19 63.92 -2.58 14.52
C TYR A 19 65.30 -2.63 15.20
N THR A 20 66.37 -2.38 14.46
CA THR A 20 67.73 -2.45 14.98
C THR A 20 68.10 -1.25 15.86
N ASP A 21 67.37 -0.14 15.76
CA ASP A 21 67.39 0.99 16.70
C ASP A 21 66.10 1.02 17.54
N GLY A 22 66.01 1.94 18.49
CA GLY A 22 64.82 2.12 19.32
C GLY A 22 63.58 2.49 18.50
N PHE A 23 62.41 2.00 18.90
CA PHE A 23 61.12 2.41 18.36
C PHE A 23 60.20 2.90 19.48
N MET A 24 59.18 3.66 19.12
CA MET A 24 58.16 4.13 20.05
C MET A 24 56.77 3.67 19.63
N ASP A 25 55.99 3.23 20.60
CA ASP A 25 54.61 2.79 20.43
C ASP A 25 53.64 3.83 20.96
N ASN A 26 52.61 4.13 20.18
CA ASN A 26 51.52 5.00 20.61
C ASN A 26 50.19 4.24 20.49
N PRO A 27 49.71 3.63 21.59
CA PRO A 27 48.44 2.89 21.58
C PRO A 27 47.24 3.83 21.61
N PHE A 28 46.27 3.57 20.75
CA PHE A 28 44.98 4.24 20.69
C PHE A 28 43.83 3.24 20.79
N ILE A 29 42.69 3.72 21.29
CA ILE A 29 41.44 2.97 21.29
C ILE A 29 40.48 3.68 20.33
N ILE A 30 40.04 2.98 19.30
CA ILE A 30 38.94 3.45 18.46
C ILE A 30 37.65 2.94 19.07
N ARG A 31 36.78 3.88 19.47
CA ARG A 31 35.43 3.58 19.91
C ARG A 31 34.48 4.03 18.82
N LEU A 32 33.83 3.06 18.19
CA LEU A 32 32.77 3.35 17.25
C LEU A 32 31.55 3.80 18.05
N HIS A 33 31.21 5.08 17.94
CA HIS A 33 29.94 5.59 18.42
C HIS A 33 28.97 5.56 17.24
N GLU A 34 28.01 4.65 17.27
CA GLU A 34 26.85 4.73 16.39
C GLU A 34 25.99 5.89 16.87
N GLU A 35 26.14 7.06 16.26
CA GLU A 35 25.07 8.03 16.25
C GLU A 35 24.03 7.54 15.25
N VAL A 36 22.81 7.31 15.72
CA VAL A 36 21.66 7.14 14.83
C VAL A 36 21.44 8.49 14.17
N ILE A 37 22.02 8.67 12.99
CA ILE A 37 21.66 9.79 12.13
C ILE A 37 20.24 9.50 11.67
N GLU A 38 19.25 10.27 12.16
CA GLU A 38 17.92 10.24 11.56
C GLU A 38 18.09 10.63 10.09
N THR A 39 18.00 9.64 9.20
CA THR A 39 17.89 9.90 7.77
C THR A 39 16.67 10.79 7.56
N PRO A 40 16.73 11.83 6.71
CA PRO A 40 15.54 12.60 6.35
C PRO A 40 14.45 11.59 5.96
N LYS A 41 13.31 11.62 6.67
CA LYS A 41 12.19 10.74 6.35
C LYS A 41 11.87 11.00 4.88
N GLU A 42 11.90 9.96 4.06
CA GLU A 42 11.54 10.09 2.65
C GLU A 42 10.17 10.78 2.55
N PRO A 43 9.92 11.59 1.50
CA PRO A 43 8.64 12.24 1.34
C PRO A 43 7.52 11.19 1.43
N GLU A 44 6.52 11.48 2.26
CA GLU A 44 5.36 10.63 2.47
C GLU A 44 4.74 10.25 1.12
N SER A 45 4.49 8.96 0.91
CA SER A 45 3.82 8.49 -0.30
C SER A 45 2.40 9.08 -0.34
N ILE A 46 1.88 9.38 -1.54
CA ILE A 46 0.50 9.88 -1.68
C ILE A 46 -0.50 8.90 -1.04
N PHE A 47 -0.21 7.60 -1.06
CA PHE A 47 -1.04 6.59 -0.42
C PHE A 47 -0.98 6.63 1.12
N GLU A 48 0.19 6.90 1.71
CA GLU A 48 0.32 7.15 3.15
C GLU A 48 -0.49 8.40 3.55
N GLU A 49 -0.44 9.44 2.72
CA GLU A 49 -1.23 10.65 2.96
C GLU A 49 -2.74 10.34 2.91
N ILE A 50 -3.21 9.60 1.89
CA ILE A 50 -4.62 9.17 1.78
C ILE A 50 -5.04 8.42 3.04
N ALA A 51 -4.30 7.39 3.43
CA ALA A 51 -4.62 6.58 4.60
C ALA A 51 -4.71 7.45 5.87
N ARG A 52 -3.70 8.28 6.12
CA ARG A 52 -3.67 9.18 7.29
C ARG A 52 -4.82 10.18 7.30
N LYS A 53 -5.14 10.80 6.17
CA LYS A 53 -6.20 11.83 6.05
C LYS A 53 -7.62 11.28 6.16
N THR A 54 -7.77 9.95 6.06
CA THR A 54 -9.06 9.26 5.98
C THR A 54 -9.26 8.23 7.08
N ASN A 55 -8.41 8.22 8.13
CA ASN A 55 -8.50 7.28 9.25
C ASN A 55 -8.38 5.80 8.82
N GLY A 56 -7.55 5.53 7.81
CA GLY A 56 -7.20 4.19 7.38
C GLY A 56 -5.73 3.86 7.61
N ASP A 57 -5.24 2.88 6.85
CA ASP A 57 -3.86 2.38 6.94
C ASP A 57 -3.35 2.07 5.53
N TYR A 58 -2.07 2.32 5.29
CA TYR A 58 -1.42 2.05 4.02
C TYR A 58 -0.60 0.76 4.12
N SER A 59 -0.60 -0.05 3.07
CA SER A 59 0.27 -1.21 2.97
C SER A 59 0.78 -1.42 1.56
N GLU A 60 1.94 -2.07 1.49
CA GLU A 60 2.57 -2.51 0.26
C GLU A 60 2.61 -4.02 0.27
N GLU A 61 2.09 -4.62 -0.80
CA GLU A 61 2.06 -6.07 -0.98
C GLU A 61 2.74 -6.43 -2.29
N TYR A 62 3.21 -7.67 -2.44
CA TYR A 62 3.93 -8.08 -3.65
C TYR A 62 3.02 -8.66 -4.73
N ASP A 63 1.84 -9.13 -4.34
CA ASP A 63 0.86 -9.73 -5.23
C ASP A 63 -0.56 -9.60 -4.66
N GLY A 64 -1.54 -10.01 -5.47
CA GLY A 64 -2.94 -10.09 -5.06
C GLY A 64 -3.20 -11.08 -3.92
N ASP A 65 -2.28 -12.00 -3.61
CA ASP A 65 -2.40 -12.92 -2.47
C ASP A 65 -2.21 -12.17 -1.15
N GLY A 66 -1.12 -11.39 -1.06
CA GLY A 66 -0.83 -10.51 0.06
C GLY A 66 -1.91 -9.44 0.25
N ALA A 67 -2.43 -8.88 -0.85
CA ALA A 67 -3.55 -7.93 -0.76
C ALA A 67 -4.81 -8.54 -0.13
N VAL A 68 -5.13 -9.81 -0.43
CA VAL A 68 -6.27 -10.49 0.18
C VAL A 68 -6.04 -10.77 1.66
N ASP A 69 -4.83 -11.20 2.03
CA ASP A 69 -4.46 -11.42 3.44
C ASP A 69 -4.60 -10.12 4.24
N ARG A 70 -4.11 -9.02 3.67
CA ARG A 70 -4.21 -7.68 4.23
C ARG A 70 -5.64 -7.20 4.39
N ILE A 71 -6.53 -7.46 3.42
CA ILE A 71 -7.97 -7.22 3.57
C ILE A 71 -8.52 -7.97 4.78
N GLY A 72 -8.07 -9.21 5.00
CA GLY A 72 -8.42 -10.00 6.17
C GLY A 72 -8.00 -9.37 7.49
N GLU A 73 -6.76 -8.89 7.58
CA GLU A 73 -6.26 -8.18 8.77
C GLU A 73 -7.03 -6.89 9.05
N ILE A 74 -7.40 -6.16 7.99
CA ILE A 74 -8.22 -4.95 8.12
C ILE A 74 -9.59 -5.33 8.69
N LEU A 75 -10.24 -6.36 8.14
CA LEU A 75 -11.55 -6.81 8.61
C LEU A 75 -11.51 -7.27 10.07
N ASP A 76 -10.47 -7.97 10.51
CA ASP A 76 -10.36 -8.46 11.89
C ASP A 76 -10.50 -7.34 12.94
N LYS A 77 -10.06 -6.12 12.62
CA LYS A 77 -10.20 -4.92 13.47
C LYS A 77 -11.66 -4.50 13.70
N TYR A 78 -12.58 -4.95 12.85
CA TYR A 78 -14.01 -4.59 12.87
C TYR A 78 -14.92 -5.76 13.28
N THR A 79 -14.35 -6.84 13.82
CA THR A 79 -15.12 -7.97 14.36
C THR A 79 -16.17 -7.47 15.36
N GLY A 80 -17.41 -7.95 15.23
CA GLY A 80 -18.56 -7.58 16.05
C GLY A 80 -19.35 -6.37 15.54
N LYS A 81 -18.94 -5.77 14.42
CA LYS A 81 -19.62 -4.62 13.78
C LYS A 81 -20.42 -5.02 12.54
N ASP A 82 -21.23 -4.09 12.05
CA ASP A 82 -21.84 -4.09 10.72
C ASP A 82 -20.94 -3.29 9.77
N VAL A 83 -20.51 -3.91 8.67
CA VAL A 83 -19.47 -3.38 7.79
C VAL A 83 -19.98 -3.29 6.36
N ASP A 84 -19.73 -2.15 5.72
CA ASP A 84 -19.75 -2.00 4.28
C ASP A 84 -18.30 -1.98 3.79
N LEU A 85 -17.92 -2.98 2.98
CA LEU A 85 -16.60 -3.09 2.37
C LEU A 85 -16.70 -2.77 0.88
N ALA A 86 -16.19 -1.61 0.46
CA ALA A 86 -16.04 -1.26 -0.94
C ALA A 86 -14.64 -1.64 -1.40
N LEU A 87 -14.56 -2.62 -2.31
CA LEU A 87 -13.32 -2.99 -2.97
C LEU A 87 -13.14 -2.14 -4.23
N VAL A 88 -12.14 -1.26 -4.22
CA VAL A 88 -11.83 -0.33 -5.33
C VAL A 88 -10.59 -0.86 -6.06
N VAL A 89 -10.76 -1.42 -7.25
CA VAL A 89 -9.73 -2.22 -7.92
C VAL A 89 -9.30 -1.61 -9.24
N ASP A 90 -7.99 -1.48 -9.42
CA ASP A 90 -7.37 -1.21 -10.70
C ASP A 90 -7.57 -2.41 -11.65
N THR A 91 -8.09 -2.15 -12.85
CA THR A 91 -8.34 -3.18 -13.86
C THR A 91 -7.58 -2.97 -15.17
N THR A 92 -6.41 -2.34 -15.09
CA THR A 92 -5.43 -2.29 -16.19
C THR A 92 -4.75 -3.65 -16.41
N ILE A 93 -4.02 -3.80 -17.52
CA ILE A 93 -3.41 -5.09 -17.90
C ILE A 93 -2.35 -5.57 -16.91
N SER A 94 -1.65 -4.68 -16.21
CA SER A 94 -0.63 -5.06 -15.22
C SER A 94 -1.22 -5.82 -14.04
N MET A 95 -2.44 -5.47 -13.63
CA MET A 95 -3.18 -6.10 -12.53
C MET A 95 -3.75 -7.49 -12.86
N LYS A 96 -3.43 -8.07 -14.03
CA LYS A 96 -4.06 -9.30 -14.50
C LYS A 96 -3.91 -10.46 -13.51
N ASP A 97 -2.69 -10.70 -13.05
CA ASP A 97 -2.39 -11.84 -12.19
C ASP A 97 -2.96 -11.59 -10.77
N ASP A 98 -2.88 -10.35 -10.29
CA ASP A 98 -3.40 -9.94 -8.98
C ASP A 98 -4.93 -10.01 -8.89
N VAL A 99 -5.62 -9.56 -9.93
CA VAL A 99 -7.09 -9.68 -10.04
C VAL A 99 -7.51 -11.15 -10.05
N GLU A 100 -6.69 -12.05 -10.61
CA GLU A 100 -6.96 -13.49 -10.56
C GLU A 100 -6.87 -14.05 -9.13
N PHE A 101 -5.92 -13.59 -8.31
CA PHE A 101 -5.84 -13.93 -6.89
C PHE A 101 -7.01 -13.39 -6.10
N ILE A 102 -7.32 -12.09 -6.25
CA ILE A 102 -8.46 -11.44 -5.59
C ILE A 102 -9.76 -12.21 -5.89
N ARG A 103 -9.98 -12.55 -7.17
CA ARG A 103 -11.15 -13.33 -7.61
C ARG A 103 -11.25 -14.67 -6.90
N LYS A 104 -10.13 -15.38 -6.70
CA LYS A 104 -10.12 -16.73 -6.13
C LYS A 104 -10.23 -16.75 -4.61
N ARG A 105 -9.66 -15.76 -3.91
CA ARG A 105 -9.43 -15.83 -2.46
C ARG A 105 -10.28 -14.88 -1.63
N LEU A 106 -10.74 -13.75 -2.20
CA LEU A 106 -11.44 -12.74 -1.41
C LEU A 106 -12.72 -13.28 -0.75
N ILE A 107 -13.59 -13.93 -1.53
CA ILE A 107 -14.86 -14.45 -1.01
C ILE A 107 -14.64 -15.57 0.02
N PRO A 108 -13.80 -16.59 -0.23
CA PRO A 108 -13.46 -17.56 0.80
C PRO A 108 -12.97 -16.93 2.11
N LEU A 109 -12.08 -15.93 2.03
CA LEU A 109 -11.55 -15.24 3.21
C LEU A 109 -12.66 -14.49 3.98
N VAL A 110 -13.54 -13.77 3.27
CA VAL A 110 -14.64 -13.05 3.95
C VAL A 110 -15.63 -14.04 4.57
N GLN A 111 -15.93 -15.15 3.90
CA GLN A 111 -16.81 -16.20 4.42
C GLN A 111 -16.25 -16.87 5.69
N GLU A 112 -14.93 -17.06 5.78
CA GLU A 112 -14.29 -17.56 7.00
C GLU A 112 -14.50 -16.61 8.19
N LYS A 113 -14.47 -15.30 7.94
CA LYS A 113 -14.51 -14.27 8.98
C LYS A 113 -15.92 -13.81 9.35
N ILE A 114 -16.93 -14.05 8.49
CA ILE A 114 -18.27 -13.45 8.63
C ILE A 114 -18.98 -13.78 9.94
N ALA A 115 -18.74 -14.95 10.54
CA ALA A 115 -19.38 -15.36 11.77
C ALA A 115 -19.11 -14.39 12.94
N GLY A 116 -18.02 -13.62 12.85
CA GLY A 116 -17.67 -12.59 13.82
C GLY A 116 -18.40 -11.26 13.64
N PHE A 117 -19.14 -11.03 12.54
CA PHE A 117 -19.75 -9.74 12.20
C PHE A 117 -21.27 -9.74 12.38
N LYS A 118 -21.85 -8.56 12.58
CA LYS A 118 -23.32 -8.38 12.61
C LYS A 118 -23.92 -8.46 11.21
N SER A 119 -23.26 -7.83 10.25
CA SER A 119 -23.61 -7.81 8.83
C SER A 119 -22.38 -7.40 8.04
N VAL A 120 -22.17 -7.98 6.86
CA VAL A 120 -21.14 -7.56 5.93
C VAL A 120 -21.77 -7.43 4.56
N ARG A 121 -21.64 -6.25 3.94
CA ARG A 121 -22.01 -6.04 2.54
C ARG A 121 -20.77 -5.67 1.75
N ILE A 122 -20.60 -6.27 0.59
CA ILE A 122 -19.45 -6.00 -0.29
C ILE A 122 -19.96 -5.27 -1.53
N GLY A 123 -19.34 -4.14 -1.83
CA GLY A 123 -19.48 -3.46 -3.10
C GLY A 123 -18.14 -3.46 -3.85
N VAL A 124 -18.19 -3.34 -5.17
CA VAL A 124 -16.98 -3.35 -6.01
C VAL A 124 -17.01 -2.14 -6.93
N LEU A 125 -15.93 -1.38 -6.97
CA LEU A 125 -15.73 -0.33 -7.95
C LEU A 125 -14.46 -0.59 -8.73
N LEU A 126 -14.59 -0.76 -10.03
CA LEU A 126 -13.45 -0.95 -10.92
C LEU A 126 -13.04 0.41 -11.48
N TYR A 127 -11.75 0.65 -11.61
CA TYR A 127 -11.26 1.84 -12.29
C TYR A 127 -10.11 1.52 -13.23
N ARG A 128 -9.83 2.48 -14.11
CA ARG A 128 -8.73 2.51 -15.07
C ARG A 128 -8.30 3.94 -15.33
N ASP A 129 -7.34 4.16 -16.24
CA ASP A 129 -6.93 5.51 -16.62
C ASP A 129 -7.95 6.24 -17.52
N TYR A 130 -7.70 7.53 -17.71
CA TYR A 130 -8.45 8.39 -18.61
C TYR A 130 -8.38 7.91 -20.07
N LYS A 131 -9.47 8.14 -20.81
CA LYS A 131 -9.64 7.77 -22.24
C LYS A 131 -9.61 6.26 -22.50
N GLU A 132 -9.86 5.45 -21.46
CA GLU A 132 -10.13 4.03 -21.59
C GLU A 132 -11.62 3.73 -21.72
N SER A 133 -12.00 2.44 -21.79
CA SER A 133 -13.40 2.03 -22.00
C SER A 133 -14.34 2.55 -20.91
N TYR A 134 -13.82 2.79 -19.71
CA TYR A 134 -14.51 3.45 -18.61
C TYR A 134 -13.47 4.01 -17.65
N LEU A 135 -13.80 5.10 -16.96
CA LEU A 135 -12.98 5.65 -15.86
C LEU A 135 -13.27 4.90 -14.56
N THR A 136 -14.56 4.76 -14.23
CA THR A 136 -15.04 4.01 -13.06
C THR A 136 -16.25 3.17 -13.44
N ARG A 137 -16.37 1.97 -12.87
CA ARG A 137 -17.53 1.08 -13.02
C ARG A 137 -17.94 0.53 -11.67
N LYS A 138 -19.10 0.96 -11.19
CA LYS A 138 -19.67 0.58 -9.89
C LYS A 138 -20.50 -0.71 -9.99
N PHE A 139 -20.35 -1.55 -8.97
CA PHE A 139 -21.28 -2.58 -8.55
C PHE A 139 -21.62 -2.33 -7.08
N ASP A 140 -22.90 -2.10 -6.79
CA ASP A 140 -23.33 -1.66 -5.46
C ASP A 140 -23.22 -2.76 -4.40
N PHE A 141 -23.38 -2.37 -3.14
CA PHE A 141 -23.28 -3.27 -1.99
C PHE A 141 -24.29 -4.41 -2.05
N VAL A 142 -23.80 -5.64 -1.88
CA VAL A 142 -24.62 -6.84 -1.71
C VAL A 142 -24.14 -7.66 -0.50
N ASP A 143 -25.07 -8.30 0.19
CA ASP A 143 -24.82 -9.24 1.29
C ASP A 143 -24.71 -10.70 0.81
N ASN A 144 -24.96 -10.94 -0.48
CA ASN A 144 -24.87 -12.25 -1.11
C ASN A 144 -23.50 -12.43 -1.77
N PHE A 145 -22.65 -13.25 -1.15
CA PHE A 145 -21.30 -13.50 -1.63
C PHE A 145 -21.22 -14.19 -2.99
N ASP A 146 -22.21 -14.98 -3.39
CA ASP A 146 -22.24 -15.58 -4.73
C ASP A 146 -22.41 -14.49 -5.79
N LYS A 147 -23.26 -13.48 -5.52
CA LYS A 147 -23.39 -12.31 -6.41
C LYS A 147 -22.09 -11.51 -6.47
N THR A 148 -21.41 -11.32 -5.34
CA THR A 148 -20.10 -10.67 -5.32
C THR A 148 -19.08 -11.47 -6.12
N GLN A 149 -19.04 -12.80 -5.97
CA GLN A 149 -18.17 -13.68 -6.76
C GLN A 149 -18.44 -13.54 -8.26
N MET A 150 -19.71 -13.54 -8.68
CA MET A 150 -20.09 -13.33 -10.09
C MET A 150 -19.59 -11.98 -10.63
N ILE A 151 -19.60 -10.93 -9.79
CA ILE A 151 -19.04 -9.62 -10.16
C ILE A 151 -17.52 -9.74 -10.37
N LEU A 152 -16.79 -10.35 -9.44
CA LEU A 152 -15.34 -10.56 -9.53
C LEU A 152 -14.95 -11.41 -10.74
N ASP A 153 -15.72 -12.45 -11.05
CA ASP A 153 -15.53 -13.32 -12.21
C ASP A 153 -15.76 -12.56 -13.53
N SER A 154 -16.61 -11.54 -13.52
CA SER A 154 -16.90 -10.70 -14.69
C SER A 154 -15.81 -9.67 -15.01
N ILE A 155 -14.86 -9.44 -14.08
CA ILE A 155 -13.80 -8.45 -14.25
C ILE A 155 -12.94 -8.83 -15.45
N LYS A 156 -12.79 -7.89 -16.37
CA LYS A 156 -11.87 -7.99 -17.50
C LYS A 156 -10.82 -6.90 -17.35
N VAL A 157 -9.57 -7.33 -17.24
CA VAL A 157 -8.44 -6.42 -17.30
C VAL A 157 -8.18 -6.00 -18.74
N SER A 158 -7.94 -4.71 -18.97
CA SER A 158 -7.64 -4.16 -20.29
C SER A 158 -7.19 -2.72 -20.12
N GLY A 159 -6.39 -2.24 -21.07
CA GLY A 159 -5.82 -0.91 -20.98
C GLY A 159 -4.57 -0.88 -20.11
N GLY A 160 -4.20 0.30 -19.66
CA GLY A 160 -2.88 0.59 -19.12
C GLY A 160 -1.94 0.99 -20.25
N ARG A 161 -1.31 2.16 -20.09
CA ARG A 161 -0.27 2.67 -20.99
C ARG A 161 0.82 3.34 -20.20
N ASP A 162 0.46 4.36 -19.44
CA ASP A 162 1.37 5.18 -18.64
C ASP A 162 0.98 5.05 -17.16
N ILE A 163 1.96 4.91 -16.27
CA ILE A 163 1.81 5.25 -14.86
C ILE A 163 1.88 6.79 -14.81
N PRO A 164 0.96 7.55 -14.17
CA PRO A 164 0.01 7.21 -13.09
C PRO A 164 -1.44 6.82 -13.50
N GLU A 165 -2.29 6.48 -12.51
CA GLU A 165 -3.69 6.01 -12.69
C GLU A 165 -4.75 6.93 -12.05
N ALA A 166 -6.04 6.73 -12.37
CA ALA A 166 -7.15 7.56 -11.91
C ALA A 166 -7.70 7.20 -10.50
N VAL A 167 -6.81 7.02 -9.52
CA VAL A 167 -7.17 6.57 -8.16
C VAL A 167 -8.13 7.53 -7.45
N PHE A 168 -7.88 8.85 -7.49
CA PHE A 168 -8.76 9.81 -6.80
C PHE A 168 -10.19 9.83 -7.38
N GLU A 169 -10.33 9.63 -8.69
CA GLU A 169 -11.63 9.51 -9.34
C GLU A 169 -12.39 8.28 -8.84
N ALA A 170 -11.68 7.16 -8.72
CA ALA A 170 -12.23 5.92 -8.20
C ALA A 170 -12.68 6.04 -6.74
N LEU A 171 -11.84 6.63 -5.88
CA LEU A 171 -12.15 6.85 -4.46
C LEU A 171 -13.34 7.78 -4.31
N TYR A 172 -13.35 8.91 -5.02
CA TYR A 172 -14.46 9.86 -4.96
C TYR A 172 -15.76 9.24 -5.46
N ALA A 173 -15.72 8.49 -6.56
CA ALA A 173 -16.88 7.77 -7.08
C ALA A 173 -17.41 6.73 -6.09
N ALA A 174 -16.54 5.96 -5.43
CA ALA A 174 -16.95 4.99 -4.42
C ALA A 174 -17.66 5.66 -3.24
N GLN A 175 -17.09 6.77 -2.75
CA GLN A 175 -17.66 7.52 -1.64
C GLN A 175 -19.00 8.17 -1.97
N THR A 176 -19.17 8.69 -3.19
CA THR A 176 -20.33 9.52 -3.54
C THR A 176 -21.47 8.76 -4.20
N THR A 177 -21.18 7.65 -4.90
CA THR A 177 -22.18 6.96 -5.73
C THR A 177 -22.66 5.62 -5.19
N MET A 178 -21.93 4.99 -4.25
CA MET A 178 -22.34 3.71 -3.64
C MET A 178 -23.33 3.91 -2.48
N ASP A 179 -24.17 2.91 -2.22
CA ASP A 179 -25.25 2.98 -1.22
C ASP A 179 -24.78 2.49 0.17
N TRP A 180 -24.01 3.33 0.86
CA TRP A 180 -23.50 3.09 2.20
C TRP A 180 -24.63 3.10 3.25
N GLN A 181 -24.83 1.99 3.97
CA GLN A 181 -25.90 1.82 4.98
C GLN A 181 -25.36 1.38 6.34
N ASN A 182 -24.27 0.60 6.38
CA ASN A 182 -23.73 0.09 7.64
C ASN A 182 -22.90 1.17 8.37
N SER A 183 -22.69 0.95 9.68
CA SER A 183 -21.99 1.91 10.53
C SER A 183 -20.50 2.03 10.22
N GLU A 184 -19.83 0.90 9.99
CA GLU A 184 -18.41 0.87 9.60
C GLU A 184 -18.32 0.86 8.07
N LYS A 185 -17.65 1.88 7.50
CA LYS A 185 -17.56 2.09 6.05
C LYS A 185 -16.11 2.06 5.61
N LEU A 186 -15.74 1.01 4.90
CA LEU A 186 -14.34 0.75 4.54
C LEU A 186 -14.21 0.77 3.02
N ILE A 187 -13.30 1.57 2.51
CA ILE A 187 -12.80 1.44 1.14
C ILE A 187 -11.44 0.74 1.23
N VAL A 188 -11.29 -0.40 0.58
CA VAL A 188 -9.97 -0.97 0.31
C VAL A 188 -9.66 -0.73 -1.16
N GLN A 189 -8.67 0.11 -1.42
CA GLN A 189 -8.19 0.37 -2.77
C GLN A 189 -7.00 -0.54 -3.06
N VAL A 190 -6.99 -1.20 -4.22
CA VAL A 190 -5.92 -2.11 -4.65
C VAL A 190 -5.47 -1.73 -6.06
N GLY A 191 -4.18 -1.49 -6.24
CA GLY A 191 -3.59 -1.15 -7.54
C GLY A 191 -2.06 -1.18 -7.52
N ASP A 192 -1.43 -1.17 -8.70
CA ASP A 192 0.03 -1.23 -8.87
C ASP A 192 0.66 0.11 -9.31
N ALA A 193 -0.13 1.20 -9.29
CA ALA A 193 0.29 2.52 -9.72
C ALA A 193 -0.27 3.65 -8.81
N PRO A 194 0.50 4.72 -8.57
CA PRO A 194 0.02 5.88 -7.82
C PRO A 194 -1.03 6.70 -8.58
N PRO A 195 -1.80 7.56 -7.88
CA PRO A 195 -2.66 8.56 -8.52
C PRO A 195 -1.89 9.53 -9.42
N HIS A 196 -2.57 10.11 -10.40
CA HIS A 196 -2.06 11.32 -11.08
C HIS A 196 -1.79 12.44 -10.05
N PRO A 197 -0.61 13.10 -10.11
CA PRO A 197 -0.23 14.14 -9.16
C PRO A 197 -1.07 15.41 -9.31
N GLU A 198 -1.53 15.68 -10.52
CA GLU A 198 -2.46 16.76 -10.83
C GLU A 198 -3.81 16.18 -11.30
N PRO A 199 -4.94 16.75 -10.86
CA PRO A 199 -6.25 16.39 -11.37
C PRO A 199 -6.30 16.51 -12.90
N ARG A 200 -6.67 15.41 -13.57
CA ARG A 200 -6.99 15.41 -15.00
C ARG A 200 -8.49 15.63 -15.27
N GLY A 201 -9.31 15.56 -14.23
CA GLY A 201 -10.72 15.90 -14.20
C GLY A 201 -11.03 16.94 -13.12
N ASP A 202 -12.28 16.98 -12.67
CA ASP A 202 -12.75 17.94 -11.66
C ASP A 202 -12.44 17.50 -10.21
N ILE A 203 -11.99 16.26 -10.01
CA ILE A 203 -11.81 15.69 -8.67
C ILE A 203 -10.41 15.93 -8.15
N THR A 204 -10.35 16.51 -6.95
CA THR A 204 -9.11 16.77 -6.22
C THR A 204 -8.94 15.79 -5.05
N SER A 205 -7.71 15.61 -4.57
CA SER A 205 -7.42 14.83 -3.36
C SER A 205 -8.18 15.37 -2.14
N GLN A 206 -8.29 16.71 -2.03
CA GLN A 206 -9.02 17.35 -0.94
C GLN A 206 -10.51 16.98 -0.92
N MET A 207 -11.16 16.87 -2.09
CA MET A 207 -12.55 16.44 -2.16
C MET A 207 -12.74 15.00 -1.64
N VAL A 208 -11.78 14.11 -1.90
CA VAL A 208 -11.80 12.73 -1.38
C VAL A 208 -11.67 12.73 0.14
N TYR A 209 -10.78 13.56 0.70
CA TYR A 209 -10.58 13.68 2.14
C TYR A 209 -11.81 14.26 2.84
N ASP A 210 -12.41 15.31 2.28
CA ASP A 210 -13.58 15.96 2.86
C ASP A 210 -14.78 15.00 2.90
N VAL A 211 -15.05 14.28 1.81
CA VAL A 211 -16.16 13.32 1.76
C VAL A 211 -15.92 12.12 2.67
N SER A 212 -14.68 11.61 2.74
CA SER A 212 -14.31 10.54 3.68
C SER A 212 -14.63 10.94 5.11
N ASN A 213 -14.14 12.11 5.54
CA ASN A 213 -14.32 12.59 6.90
C ASN A 213 -15.80 12.92 7.21
N GLN A 214 -16.53 13.49 6.24
CA GLN A 214 -17.96 13.79 6.41
C GLN A 214 -18.81 12.52 6.55
N LYS A 215 -18.50 11.47 5.78
CA LYS A 215 -19.29 10.22 5.76
C LYS A 215 -18.80 9.16 6.75
N GLY A 216 -17.64 9.37 7.37
CA GLY A 216 -16.96 8.40 8.22
C GLY A 216 -16.46 7.18 7.45
N ILE A 217 -15.91 7.40 6.25
CA ILE A 217 -15.39 6.33 5.39
C ILE A 217 -13.88 6.22 5.56
N ALA A 218 -13.39 5.08 6.06
CA ALA A 218 -11.97 4.79 6.17
C ALA A 218 -11.42 4.24 4.85
N ILE A 219 -10.28 4.77 4.38
CA ILE A 219 -9.64 4.32 3.12
C ILE A 219 -8.32 3.60 3.43
N PHE A 220 -8.20 2.37 2.94
CA PHE A 220 -7.04 1.51 3.06
C PHE A 220 -6.43 1.26 1.68
N PRO A 221 -5.45 2.06 1.25
CA PRO A 221 -4.75 1.81 0.01
C PRO A 221 -3.76 0.65 0.17
N ILE A 222 -3.81 -0.29 -0.77
CA ILE A 222 -2.89 -1.41 -0.90
C ILE A 222 -2.17 -1.25 -2.24
N MET A 223 -0.89 -0.90 -2.17
CA MET A 223 -0.03 -0.76 -3.35
C MET A 223 0.64 -2.09 -3.66
N LEU A 224 0.45 -2.60 -4.88
CA LEU A 224 1.11 -3.81 -5.34
C LEU A 224 2.48 -3.48 -5.95
N LYS A 225 3.54 -4.08 -5.41
CA LYS A 225 4.92 -3.95 -5.86
C LYS A 225 5.30 -5.13 -6.75
N ASP A 226 5.43 -4.88 -8.05
CA ASP A 226 5.97 -5.87 -8.97
C ASP A 226 7.48 -6.07 -8.73
N GLU A 227 7.91 -7.26 -8.29
CA GLU A 227 9.33 -7.62 -8.16
C GLU A 227 10.11 -7.36 -9.46
N LYS A 228 9.47 -7.50 -10.64
CA LYS A 228 10.12 -7.31 -11.94
C LYS A 228 10.39 -5.85 -12.29
N ARG A 229 9.70 -4.89 -11.67
CA ARG A 229 9.91 -3.45 -11.91
C ARG A 229 11.00 -2.85 -11.00
N SER A 230 11.16 -3.40 -9.80
CA SER A 230 12.16 -2.96 -8.81
C SER A 230 13.64 -3.13 -9.25
N SER A 231 13.89 -3.92 -10.30
CA SER A 231 15.24 -4.12 -10.87
C SER A 231 15.62 -3.10 -11.94
N VAL A 232 14.72 -2.20 -12.34
CA VAL A 232 15.00 -1.14 -13.34
C VAL A 232 15.49 0.16 -12.67
N GLU A 233 15.12 0.43 -11.42
CA GLU A 233 15.57 1.63 -10.69
C GLU A 233 16.97 1.49 -10.04
N LYS A 234 17.61 0.32 -10.15
CA LYS A 234 18.96 0.06 -9.61
C LYS A 234 20.06 -0.06 -10.68
N LYS A 235 19.92 0.56 -11.85
CA LYS A 235 20.98 0.60 -12.88
C LYS A 235 21.37 2.01 -13.31
#